data_AF-A0A1G7BFD2-F1
#
_entry.id   AF-A0A1G7BFD2-F1
#
_cell.length_a   1.000
_cell.length_b   1.000
_cell.length_c   1.000
_cell.angle_alpha   90.00
_cell.angle_beta   90.00
_cell.angle_gamma   90.00
#
_symmetry.space_group_name_H-M   'P 1'
#
loop_
_entity.id
_entity.type
_entity.pdbx_description
1 polymer ?
#
loop_
_entity_poly.entity_id
_entity_poly.type
_entity_poly.pdbx_seq_one_letter_code
_entity_poly.pdbx_strand_id
1 'polypeptide(L)' 'MDFYASQILYFSRKGAKLTPKALSEKTGIDKSYISRIENELVQPTVETFLKLLQAMGLSFDIGKTA' A
#
# COMPACT_ATOMS: atom_id res chain seq x y z
N MET A 1 13.86 8.73 4.31
CA MET A 1 12.82 9.74 4.01
C MET A 1 11.52 9.09 3.49
N ASP A 2 11.47 7.76 3.33
CA ASP A 2 10.35 7.07 2.67
C ASP A 2 9.28 6.52 3.63
N PHE A 3 9.15 7.15 4.81
CA PHE A 3 8.20 6.81 5.88
C PHE A 3 6.73 6.94 5.45
N TYR A 4 6.43 7.78 4.46
CA TYR A 4 5.04 8.09 4.12
C TYR A 4 4.35 6.94 3.39
N ALA A 5 5.06 6.18 2.54
CA ALA A 5 4.44 5.07 1.81
C ALA A 5 4.03 3.93 2.74
N SER A 6 4.86 3.59 3.74
CA SER A 6 4.53 2.56 4.74
C SER A 6 3.31 2.96 5.58
N GLN A 7 3.28 4.20 6.08
CA GLN A 7 2.18 4.71 6.89
C GLN A 7 0.88 4.82 6.09
N ILE A 8 0.91 5.38 4.88
CA ILE A 8 -0.27 5.46 4.02
C ILE A 8 -0.79 4.05 3.75
N LEU A 9 0.08 3.11 3.37
CA LEU A 9 -0.34 1.72 3.14
C LEU A 9 -1.00 1.11 4.38
N TYR A 10 -0.36 1.24 5.55
CA TYR A 10 -0.86 0.69 6.81
C TYR A 10 -2.24 1.25 7.18
N PHE A 11 -2.40 2.58 7.17
CA PHE A 11 -3.66 3.24 7.53
C PHE A 11 -4.76 2.97 6.50
N SER A 12 -4.44 2.99 5.20
CA SER A 12 -5.39 2.64 4.14
C SER A 12 -5.90 1.21 4.30
N ARG A 13 -5.02 0.24 4.57
CA ARG A 13 -5.43 -1.15 4.79
C ARG A 13 -6.31 -1.32 6.01
N LYS A 14 -5.96 -0.65 7.11
CA LYS A 14 -6.76 -0.67 8.34
C LYS A 14 -8.14 -0.01 8.12
N GLY A 15 -8.20 1.10 7.40
CA GLY A 15 -9.44 1.77 7.01
C GLY A 15 -10.33 0.88 6.14
N ALA A 16 -9.74 0.12 5.22
CA ALA A 16 -10.42 -0.89 4.41
C ALA A 16 -10.81 -2.17 5.19
N LYS A 17 -10.47 -2.26 6.50
CA LYS A 17 -10.70 -3.42 7.38
C LYS A 17 -10.12 -4.74 6.85
N LEU A 18 -9.01 -4.66 6.11
CA LEU A 18 -8.34 -5.84 5.54
C LEU A 18 -7.20 -6.33 6.45
N THR A 19 -7.01 -7.64 6.53
CA THR A 19 -5.76 -8.21 7.06
C THR A 19 -4.67 -8.16 5.98
N PRO A 20 -3.37 -8.22 6.33
CA PRO A 20 -2.31 -8.34 5.32
C PRO A 20 -2.50 -9.56 4.41
N LYS A 21 -3.08 -10.66 4.93
CA LYS A 21 -3.42 -11.85 4.15
C LYS A 21 -4.52 -11.57 3.13
N ALA A 22 -5.60 -10.91 3.55
CA ALA A 22 -6.71 -10.59 2.65
C ALA A 22 -6.28 -9.59 1.54
N LEU A 23 -5.40 -8.64 1.86
CA LEU A 23 -4.83 -7.74 0.85
C LEU A 23 -3.88 -8.48 -0.11
N SER A 24 -3.09 -9.41 0.42
CA SER A 24 -2.24 -10.31 -0.39
C SER A 24 -3.06 -11.12 -1.39
N GLU A 25 -4.14 -11.77 -0.94
CA GLU A 25 -5.05 -12.55 -1.78
C GLU A 25 -5.70 -11.70 -2.89
N LYS A 26 -6.06 -10.45 -2.60
CA LYS A 26 -6.63 -9.52 -3.58
C LYS A 26 -5.63 -9.04 -4.64
N THR A 27 -4.35 -8.94 -4.30
CA THR A 27 -3.32 -8.29 -5.13
C THR A 27 -2.34 -9.24 -5.79
N GLY A 28 -2.26 -10.48 -5.29
CA GLY A 28 -1.20 -11.44 -5.61
C GLY A 28 0.18 -11.08 -5.05
N ILE A 29 0.27 -10.03 -4.22
CA ILE A 29 1.53 -9.60 -3.59
C ILE A 29 1.73 -10.40 -2.31
N ASP A 30 2.95 -10.85 -2.06
CA ASP A 30 3.27 -11.67 -0.88
C ASP A 30 2.91 -10.96 0.45
N LYS A 31 2.30 -11.70 1.37
CA LYS A 31 1.90 -11.20 2.70
C LYS A 31 3.13 -10.71 3.50
N SER A 32 4.26 -11.42 3.44
CA SER A 32 5.47 -11.00 4.15
C SER A 32 6.02 -9.69 3.58
N TYR A 33 5.94 -9.52 2.24
CA TYR A 33 6.33 -8.28 1.58
C TYR A 33 5.48 -7.09 2.02
N ILE A 34 4.14 -7.24 2.03
CA ILE A 34 3.22 -6.23 2.58
C ILE A 34 3.57 -5.89 4.03
N SER A 35 3.80 -6.90 4.87
CA SER A 35 4.18 -6.69 6.27
C SER A 35 5.51 -5.94 6.39
N ARG A 36 6.50 -6.27 5.58
CA ARG A 36 7.81 -5.58 5.60
C ARG A 36 7.69 -4.13 5.14
N ILE A 37 6.82 -3.82 4.19
CA ILE A 37 6.52 -2.44 3.81
C ILE A 37 5.90 -1.69 4.98
N GLU A 38 4.86 -2.23 5.61
CA GLU A 38 4.16 -1.58 6.74
C GLU A 38 5.04 -1.37 7.97
N ASN A 39 6.09 -2.18 8.13
CA ASN A 39 7.08 -2.06 9.22
C ASN A 39 8.36 -1.33 8.76
N GLU A 40 8.33 -0.65 7.62
CA GLU A 40 9.45 0.17 7.11
C GLU A 40 10.75 -0.61 6.84
N LEU A 41 10.66 -1.94 6.74
CA LEU A 41 11.79 -2.82 6.47
C LEU A 41 12.15 -2.87 4.99
N VAL A 42 11.19 -2.56 4.10
CA VAL A 42 11.38 -2.50 2.66
C VAL A 42 10.54 -1.39 2.06
N GLN A 43 11.12 -0.64 1.14
CA GLN A 43 10.40 0.32 0.33
C GLN A 43 9.74 -0.37 -0.88
N PRO A 44 8.44 -0.16 -1.13
CA PRO A 44 7.79 -0.64 -2.34
C PRO A 44 8.19 0.22 -3.54
N THR A 45 8.11 -0.35 -4.75
CA THR A 45 8.09 0.46 -5.97
C THR A 45 6.79 1.27 -6.03
N VAL A 46 6.78 2.37 -6.79
CA VAL A 46 5.57 3.17 -7.03
C VAL A 46 4.45 2.30 -7.60
N GLU A 47 4.76 1.43 -8.56
CA GLU A 47 3.79 0.49 -9.14
C GLU A 47 3.16 -0.43 -8.09
N THR A 48 3.99 -1.04 -7.24
CA THR A 48 3.51 -1.93 -6.16
C THR A 48 2.62 -1.15 -5.19
N PHE A 49 3.05 0.04 -4.79
CA PHE A 49 2.32 0.89 -3.87
C PHE A 49 0.94 1.28 -4.43
N LEU A 50 0.89 1.74 -5.69
CA LEU A 50 -0.37 2.10 -6.35
C LEU A 50 -1.28 0.88 -6.54
N LYS A 51 -0.74 -0.30 -6.88
CA LYS A 51 -1.50 -1.55 -7.01
C LYS A 51 -2.16 -1.95 -5.68
N LEU A 52 -1.44 -1.81 -4.57
CA LEU A 52 -1.98 -2.07 -3.23
C LEU A 52 -3.13 -1.09 -2.90
N LEU A 53 -2.95 0.21 -3.18
CA LEU A 53 -3.99 1.22 -2.95
C LEU A 53 -5.25 0.96 -3.78
N GLN A 54 -5.10 0.64 -5.07
CA GLN A 54 -6.22 0.34 -5.96
C GLN A 54 -7.03 -0.88 -5.49
N ALA A 55 -6.36 -1.92 -4.98
CA ALA A 55 -7.05 -3.09 -4.44
C ALA A 55 -7.87 -2.80 -3.17
N MET A 56 -7.62 -1.66 -2.53
CA MET A 56 -8.38 -1.12 -1.40
C MET A 56 -9.46 -0.11 -1.83
N GLY A 57 -9.63 0.11 -3.14
CA GLY A 57 -10.61 1.05 -3.69
C GLY A 57 -10.15 2.51 -3.66
N LEU A 58 -8.84 2.76 -3.51
CA LEU A 58 -8.28 4.11 -3.48
C LEU A 58 -7.72 4.49 -4.85
N SER A 59 -7.85 5.76 -5.22
CA SER A 59 -7.23 6.34 -6.41
C SER A 59 -6.15 7.34 -6.00
N PHE A 60 -5.14 7.49 -6.86
CA PHE A 60 -4.11 8.51 -6.75
C PHE A 60 -4.18 9.38 -8.01
N ASP A 61 -4.19 10.69 -7.84
CA ASP A 61 -4.28 11.65 -8.94
C ASP A 61 -3.16 12.68 -8.83
N ILE A 62 -2.60 13.09 -9.95
CA ILE A 62 -1.54 14.09 -10.04
C ILE A 62 -2.04 15.23 -10.93
N GLY A 63 -2.33 16.37 -10.31
CA GLY A 63 -2.70 17.60 -11.00
C GLY A 63 -1.49 18.46 -11.35
N LYS A 64 -1.64 19.31 -12.38
CA LYS A 64 -0.70 20.41 -12.63
C LYS A 64 -1.01 21.57 -11.69
N THR A 65 0.03 22.18 -11.12
CA THR A 65 -0.10 23.50 -10.49
C THR A 65 -0.14 24.58 -11.58
N ALA A 66 -0.93 25.63 -11.34
CA ALA A 66 -0.99 26.82 -12.20
C ALA A 66 0.35 27.57 -12.23
#